data_AF-A0A933BU54-F1
#
_entry.id   AF-A0A933BU54-F1
#
_cell.length_a   1.000
_cell.length_b   1.000
_cell.length_c   1.000
_cell.angle_alpha   90.00
_cell.angle_beta   90.00
_cell.angle_gamma   90.00
#
_symmetry.space_group_name_H-M   'P 1'
#
loop_
_entity.id
_entity.type
_entity.pdbx_description
1 polymer ?
#
loop_
_entity_poly.entity_id
_entity_poly.type
_entity_poly.pdbx_seq_one_letter_code
_entity_poly.pdbx_strand_id
1 'polypeptide(L)'
;MGKRSSAPPEQRTAPARTSAATFDEVVAIRLSRRQVLKGALSLAAVSFFGGRQAIRPALAQAASPLLGFTAIPTSKADAVHVPPGYVAEVLFAWG
;
A
#
# COMPACT_ATOMS: atom_id res chain seq x y z
N MET A 1 30.54 21.64 72.15
CA MET A 1 30.49 22.60 71.03
C MET A 1 29.68 21.98 69.90
N GLY A 2 28.39 22.28 69.80
CA GLY A 2 27.44 21.55 68.96
C GLY A 2 27.00 22.32 67.71
N LYS A 3 26.82 21.55 66.63
CA LYS A 3 25.96 21.76 65.44
C LYS A 3 26.30 22.92 64.50
N ARG A 4 26.62 22.61 63.24
CA ARG A 4 25.61 22.41 62.16
C ARG A 4 26.30 22.09 60.83
N SER A 5 25.80 21.01 60.24
CA SER A 5 25.89 20.68 58.81
C SER A 5 25.40 21.86 57.96
N SER A 6 26.13 22.24 56.92
CA SER A 6 25.64 23.10 55.84
C SER A 6 25.77 22.33 54.53
N ALA A 7 24.65 21.80 54.07
CA ALA A 7 24.48 21.12 52.79
C ALA A 7 24.74 22.09 51.61
N PRO A 8 25.14 21.60 50.42
CA PRO A 8 25.23 22.42 49.22
C PRO A 8 23.83 22.89 48.81
N PRO A 9 23.66 24.11 48.25
CA PRO A 9 22.38 24.55 47.75
C PRO A 9 21.96 23.63 46.59
N GLU A 10 20.81 22.98 46.75
CA GLU A 10 20.10 22.30 45.67
C GLU A 10 20.02 23.25 44.47
N GLN A 11 20.73 22.90 43.40
CA GLN A 11 20.47 23.47 42.09
C GLN A 11 19.09 22.96 41.66
N ARG A 12 18.08 23.76 41.99
CA ARG A 12 16.70 23.59 41.57
C ARG A 12 16.68 23.52 40.06
N THR A 13 16.57 22.31 39.51
CA THR A 13 16.28 22.06 38.10
C THR A 13 14.97 22.77 37.77
N ALA A 14 15.06 23.92 37.11
CA ALA A 14 13.90 24.61 36.59
C ALA A 14 13.23 23.71 35.53
N PRO A 15 11.89 23.56 35.55
CA PRO A 15 11.20 22.74 34.55
C PRO A 15 11.43 23.35 33.17
N ALA A 16 11.71 22.49 32.19
CA ALA A 16 11.84 22.87 30.79
C ALA A 16 10.59 23.65 30.37
N ARG A 17 10.72 24.97 30.17
CA ARG A 17 9.67 25.79 29.59
C ARG A 17 9.42 25.25 28.18
N THR A 18 8.24 24.71 27.91
CA THR A 18 7.79 24.48 26.55
C THR A 18 7.90 25.81 25.81
N SER A 19 8.90 25.97 24.94
CA SER A 19 8.99 27.14 24.08
C SER A 19 7.74 27.13 23.21
N ALA A 20 6.83 28.07 23.44
CA ALA A 20 5.65 28.20 22.60
C ALA A 20 6.12 28.46 21.17
N ALA A 21 5.85 27.52 20.27
CA ALA A 21 6.15 27.68 18.85
C ALA A 21 5.54 28.99 18.37
N THR A 22 6.32 29.79 17.65
CA THR A 22 5.82 31.05 17.10
C THR A 22 4.70 30.76 16.10
N PHE A 23 3.77 31.70 15.95
CA PHE A 23 2.63 31.53 15.04
C PHE A 23 3.07 31.13 13.62
N ASP A 24 4.15 31.76 13.14
CA ASP A 24 4.75 31.45 11.84
C ASP A 24 5.25 30.01 11.73
N GLU A 25 5.89 29.50 12.79
CA GLU A 25 6.36 28.12 12.87
C GLU A 25 5.19 27.13 12.81
N VAL A 26 4.10 27.41 13.53
CA VAL A 26 2.89 26.57 13.51
C VAL A 26 2.26 26.57 12.12
N VAL A 27 2.21 27.73 11.45
CA VAL A 27 1.71 27.86 10.07
C VAL A 27 2.60 27.07 9.10
N ALA A 28 3.92 27.22 9.18
CA ALA A 28 4.88 26.52 8.34
C ALA A 28 4.76 24.99 8.48
N ILE A 29 4.63 24.48 9.70
CA ILE A 29 4.44 23.04 9.97
C ILE A 29 3.15 22.52 9.33
N ARG A 30 2.04 23.26 9.44
CA ARG A 30 0.75 22.87 8.86
C ARG A 30 0.81 22.85 7.33
N LEU A 31 1.45 23.85 6.74
CA LEU A 31 1.59 23.96 5.29
C LEU A 31 2.47 22.83 4.75
N SER A 32 3.62 22.56 5.39
CA SER A 32 4.54 21.48 5.04
C SER A 32 3.84 20.11 5.01
N ARG A 33 3.11 19.75 6.08
CA ARG A 33 2.34 18.49 6.14
C ARG A 33 1.34 18.34 4.99
N ARG A 34 0.66 19.44 4.63
CA ARG A 34 -0.33 19.44 3.54
C ARG A 34 0.34 19.24 2.18
N GLN A 35 1.52 19.81 1.96
CA GLN A 35 2.27 19.62 0.70
C GLN A 35 2.73 18.17 0.55
N VAL A 36 3.24 17.55 1.63
CA VAL A 36 3.61 16.13 1.62
C VAL A 36 2.41 15.24 1.31
N LEU A 37 1.26 15.46 1.97
CA LEU A 37 0.05 14.68 1.72
C LEU A 37 -0.48 14.85 0.29
N LYS A 38 -0.45 16.07 -0.26
CA LYS A 38 -0.82 16.33 -1.65
C LYS A 38 0.10 15.59 -2.63
N GLY A 39 1.42 15.61 -2.38
CA GLY A 39 2.39 14.91 -3.22
C GLY A 39 2.25 13.38 -3.15
N ALA A 40 2.00 12.83 -1.96
CA ALA A 40 1.77 11.39 -1.81
C ALA A 40 0.48 10.94 -2.51
N LEU A 41 -0.60 11.73 -2.40
CA LEU A 41 -1.87 11.44 -3.06
C LEU A 41 -1.75 11.50 -4.60
N SER A 42 -1.04 12.50 -5.14
CA SER A 42 -0.84 12.60 -6.59
C SER A 42 -0.01 11.43 -7.12
N LEU A 43 1.07 11.04 -6.42
CA LEU A 43 1.86 9.86 -6.77
C LEU A 43 1.02 8.58 -6.75
N ALA A 44 0.19 8.39 -5.72
CA ALA A 44 -0.71 7.24 -5.62
C ALA A 44 -1.74 7.23 -6.77
N ALA A 45 -2.36 8.38 -7.09
CA ALA A 45 -3.31 8.48 -8.19
C ALA A 45 -2.66 8.17 -9.55
N VAL A 46 -1.47 8.72 -9.82
CA VAL A 46 -0.71 8.43 -11.04
C VAL A 46 -0.32 6.94 -11.10
N SER A 47 0.07 6.34 -9.98
CA SER A 47 0.40 4.92 -9.92
C SER A 47 -0.82 4.02 -10.13
N PHE A 48 -1.97 4.39 -9.59
CA PHE A 48 -3.21 3.63 -9.71
C PHE A 48 -3.82 3.72 -11.11
N PHE A 49 -3.90 4.93 -11.68
CA PHE A 49 -4.52 5.15 -12.99
C PHE A 49 -3.53 4.98 -14.15
N GLY A 50 -2.29 5.45 -14.01
CA GLY A 50 -1.22 5.32 -15.00
C GLY A 50 -0.45 3.99 -14.94
N GLY A 51 -0.41 3.33 -13.77
CA GLY A 51 0.24 2.03 -13.59
C GLY A 51 -0.54 0.82 -14.13
N ARG A 52 -1.75 1.02 -14.68
CA ARG A 52 -2.51 -0.06 -15.36
C ARG A 52 -1.75 -0.65 -16.55
N GLN A 53 -0.84 0.12 -17.18
CA GLN A 53 0.02 -0.39 -18.24
C GLN A 53 1.18 -1.27 -17.74
N ALA A 54 1.53 -1.17 -16.45
CA ALA A 54 2.55 -2.01 -15.81
C ALA A 54 1.95 -3.30 -15.21
N ILE A 55 0.63 -3.34 -14.96
CA ILE A 55 -0.11 -4.58 -14.72
C ILE A 55 -0.31 -5.25 -16.09
N ARG A 56 0.78 -5.76 -16.67
CA ARG A 56 0.63 -6.83 -17.65
C ARG A 56 -0.07 -7.95 -16.88
N PRO A 57 -1.21 -8.50 -17.35
CA PRO A 57 -1.64 -9.78 -16.83
C PRO A 57 -0.41 -10.67 -16.92
N ALA A 58 -0.06 -11.36 -15.83
CA ALA A 58 0.98 -12.37 -15.91
C ALA A 58 0.51 -13.33 -17.01
N LEU A 59 1.07 -13.18 -18.21
CA LEU A 59 0.94 -14.16 -19.25
C LEU A 59 1.68 -15.33 -18.63
N ALA A 60 0.93 -16.25 -18.01
CA ALA A 60 1.48 -17.53 -17.64
C ALA A 60 2.09 -18.05 -18.94
N GLN A 61 3.42 -18.01 -19.03
CA GLN A 61 4.14 -18.64 -20.11
C GLN A 61 3.93 -20.14 -19.88
N ALA A 62 2.80 -20.64 -20.36
CA ALA A 62 2.49 -22.06 -20.41
C ALA A 62 3.32 -22.68 -21.55
N ALA A 63 4.64 -22.53 -21.47
CA ALA A 63 5.59 -23.34 -22.21
C ALA A 63 6.07 -24.48 -21.29
N SER A 64 5.14 -25.07 -20.53
CA SER A 64 5.41 -26.34 -19.86
C SER A 64 5.03 -27.45 -20.83
N PRO A 65 5.94 -28.36 -21.20
CA PRO A 65 5.68 -29.44 -22.16
C PRO A 65 4.62 -30.45 -21.66
N LEU A 66 4.14 -30.30 -20.42
CA LEU A 66 3.08 -31.13 -19.84
C LEU A 66 1.67 -30.76 -20.36
N LEU A 67 1.48 -29.54 -20.88
CA LEU A 67 0.17 -29.08 -21.37
C LEU A 67 0.13 -29.19 -22.90
N GLY A 68 -0.45 -30.28 -23.40
CA GLY A 68 -0.57 -30.57 -24.84
C GLY A 68 -1.72 -29.87 -25.57
N PHE A 69 -2.35 -28.85 -24.95
CA PHE A 69 -3.50 -28.15 -25.54
C PHE A 69 -3.22 -26.65 -25.67
N THR A 70 -3.87 -26.03 -26.66
CA THR A 70 -3.80 -24.58 -26.85
C THR A 70 -4.70 -23.87 -25.84
N ALA A 71 -4.16 -22.88 -25.13
CA ALA A 71 -4.93 -22.06 -24.19
C ALA A 71 -6.07 -21.31 -24.90
N ILE A 72 -7.25 -21.28 -24.28
CA ILE A 72 -8.44 -20.58 -24.76
C ILE A 72 -8.72 -19.32 -23.93
N PRO A 73 -9.34 -18.28 -24.50
CA PRO A 73 -9.65 -17.04 -23.78
C PRO A 73 -10.75 -17.26 -22.72
N THR A 74 -10.80 -16.38 -21.73
CA THR A 74 -11.88 -16.37 -20.74
C THR A 74 -13.19 -15.92 -21.40
N SER A 75 -14.32 -16.52 -20.97
CA SER A 75 -15.65 -16.23 -21.50
C SER A 75 -16.65 -15.99 -20.37
N LYS A 76 -17.68 -15.21 -20.66
CA LYS A 76 -18.86 -15.02 -19.79
C LYS A 76 -20.12 -15.67 -20.37
N ALA A 77 -19.98 -16.41 -21.46
CA ALA A 77 -21.11 -17.11 -22.07
C ALA A 77 -21.55 -18.28 -21.20
N ASP A 78 -22.84 -18.57 -21.19
CA ASP A 78 -23.40 -19.79 -20.61
C ASP A 78 -23.21 -20.97 -21.59
N ALA A 79 -21.93 -21.30 -21.84
CA ALA A 79 -21.52 -22.32 -22.80
C ALA A 79 -20.16 -22.91 -22.43
N VAL A 80 -19.93 -24.17 -22.82
CA VAL A 80 -18.64 -24.85 -22.65
C VAL A 80 -17.77 -24.61 -23.88
N HIS A 81 -16.61 -23.99 -23.70
CA HIS A 81 -15.60 -23.81 -24.74
C HIS A 81 -14.42 -24.77 -24.51
N VAL A 82 -13.97 -25.45 -25.56
CA VAL A 82 -12.84 -26.39 -25.52
C VAL A 82 -11.79 -26.02 -26.58
N PRO A 83 -10.52 -26.44 -26.40
CA PRO A 83 -9.48 -26.24 -27.41
C PRO A 83 -9.80 -26.95 -28.74
N PRO A 84 -9.15 -26.56 -29.85
CA PRO A 84 -9.31 -27.25 -31.13
C PRO A 84 -9.01 -28.76 -31.02
N GLY A 85 -9.86 -29.59 -31.62
CA GLY A 85 -9.73 -31.06 -31.60
C GLY A 85 -10.35 -31.76 -30.38
N TYR A 86 -10.96 -31.01 -29.46
CA TYR A 86 -11.67 -31.56 -28.30
C TYR A 86 -13.19 -31.48 -28.50
N VAL A 87 -13.91 -32.37 -27.80
CA VAL A 87 -15.38 -32.41 -27.78
C VAL A 87 -15.84 -32.46 -26.32
N ALA A 88 -16.90 -31.72 -26.00
CA ALA A 88 -17.60 -31.81 -24.72
C ALA A 88 -18.94 -32.54 -24.93
N GLU A 89 -19.18 -33.59 -24.13
CA GLU A 89 -20.40 -34.41 -24.20
C GLU A 89 -21.05 -34.49 -22.80
N VAL A 90 -22.38 -34.45 -22.76
CA VAL A 90 -23.15 -34.56 -21.51
C VAL A 90 -23.40 -36.03 -21.20
N LEU A 91 -22.82 -36.53 -20.10
CA LEU A 91 -23.00 -37.94 -19.69
C LEU A 91 -24.29 -38.15 -18.89
N PHE A 92 -24.62 -37.20 -18.01
CA PHE A 92 -25.84 -37.21 -17.19
C PHE A 92 -26.31 -35.78 -16.97
N ALA A 93 -27.62 -35.57 -16.96
CA ALA A 93 -28.25 -34.30 -16.65
C ALA A 93 -29.24 -34.50 -15.50
N TRP A 94 -29.41 -33.47 -14.67
CA TRP A 94 -30.37 -33.51 -13.57
C TRP A 94 -31.81 -33.55 -14.12
N GLY A 95 -32.60 -34.50 -13.63
CA GLY A 95 -33.99 -34.79 -14.02
C GLY A 95 -34.36 -36.22 -13.65
#